data_AF-A0A8W8N2R4-F1
#
_entry.id   AF-A0A8W8N2R4-F1
#
_cell.length_a   1.000
_cell.length_b   1.000
_cell.length_c   1.000
_cell.angle_alpha   90.00
_cell.angle_beta   90.00
_cell.angle_gamma   90.00
#
_symmetry.space_group_name_H-M   'P 1'
#
loop_
_entity.id
_entity.type
_entity.pdbx_description
1 polymer ?
#
loop_
_entity_poly.entity_id
_entity_poly.type
_entity_poly.pdbx_seq_one_letter_code
_entity_poly.pdbx_strand_id
1 'polypeptide(L)'
;MHSDGVQFADCFEGLFSKERKPPYGGWFSYEKDFEEAVSNNYNIHVLYFENLKRNPMVEIKRLAEYLQVPQSTKLLHEITDSCSFNKLKRADDTLKEKNKYKKIVVGANPKFEGDVDKVQYNSFFRKGEIGDWKNHFTVRQNERFDELYRKQMVDSKLTIYFE
;
A
#
# COMPACT_ATOMS: atom_id res chain seq x y z
N MET A 1 -13.62 15.28 -23.91
CA MET A 1 -14.40 15.05 -22.68
C MET A 1 -13.42 14.73 -21.57
N HIS A 2 -13.08 15.71 -20.73
CA HIS A 2 -12.33 15.47 -19.51
C HIS A 2 -13.27 14.73 -18.56
N SER A 3 -12.92 13.51 -18.14
CA SER A 3 -13.68 12.88 -17.08
C SER A 3 -13.48 13.72 -15.82
N ASP A 4 -14.58 14.03 -15.13
CA ASP A 4 -14.59 14.65 -13.79
C ASP A 4 -14.03 13.68 -12.74
N GLY A 5 -12.78 13.26 -12.94
CA GLY A 5 -12.07 12.37 -12.05
C GLY A 5 -11.80 13.02 -10.70
N VAL A 6 -11.48 12.18 -9.72
CA VAL A 6 -10.90 12.67 -8.46
C VAL A 6 -9.52 13.21 -8.76
N GLN A 7 -9.25 14.43 -8.33
CA GLN A 7 -7.92 15.01 -8.46
C GLN A 7 -7.03 14.43 -7.37
N PHE A 8 -5.76 14.19 -7.68
CA PHE A 8 -4.80 13.70 -6.69
C PHE A 8 -4.74 14.60 -5.44
N ALA A 9 -4.89 15.92 -5.63
CA ALA A 9 -4.95 16.88 -4.54
C ALA A 9 -6.09 16.60 -3.54
N ASP A 10 -7.29 16.24 -4.02
CA ASP A 10 -8.42 15.90 -3.16
C ASP A 10 -8.13 14.68 -2.27
N CYS A 11 -7.48 13.66 -2.85
CA CYS A 11 -7.03 12.48 -2.12
C CYS A 11 -5.95 12.83 -1.09
N PHE A 12 -4.97 13.65 -1.48
CA PHE A 12 -3.90 14.08 -0.59
C PHE A 12 -4.46 14.79 0.65
N GLU A 13 -5.40 15.73 0.47
CA GLU A 13 -6.05 16.40 1.60
C GLU A 13 -6.88 15.43 2.43
N GLY A 14 -7.58 14.49 1.81
CA GLY A 14 -8.33 13.46 2.54
C GLY A 14 -7.47 12.56 3.43
N LEU A 15 -6.19 12.37 3.08
CA LEU A 15 -5.26 11.53 3.83
C LEU A 15 -4.42 12.31 4.85
N PHE A 16 -4.04 13.55 4.54
CA PHE A 16 -3.02 14.29 5.29
C PHE A 16 -3.49 15.68 5.79
N SER A 17 -4.75 16.06 5.59
CA SER A 17 -5.32 17.26 6.20
C SER A 17 -5.75 17.02 7.65
N LYS A 18 -5.71 18.07 8.46
CA LYS A 18 -6.28 18.08 9.82
C LYS A 18 -7.81 18.20 9.81
N GLU A 19 -8.39 18.66 8.70
CA GLU A 19 -9.81 18.99 8.59
C GLU A 19 -10.69 17.74 8.38
N ARG A 20 -10.09 16.64 7.94
CA ARG A 20 -10.82 15.39 7.67
C ARG A 20 -10.14 14.23 8.38
N LYS A 21 -10.93 13.38 9.02
CA LYS A 21 -10.43 12.09 9.52
C LYS A 21 -10.12 11.18 8.33
N PRO A 22 -8.87 10.73 8.16
CA PRO A 22 -8.54 9.82 7.09
C PRO A 22 -9.23 8.46 7.31
N PRO A 23 -9.50 7.70 6.23
CA PRO A 23 -10.01 6.33 6.33
C PRO A 23 -9.12 5.47 7.24
N TYR A 24 -9.74 4.57 8.00
CA TYR A 24 -9.05 3.64 8.92
C TYR A 24 -8.16 4.30 9.98
N GLY A 25 -8.39 5.58 10.31
CA GLY A 25 -7.61 6.31 11.32
C GLY A 25 -6.38 7.01 10.76
N GLY A 26 -5.94 6.64 9.56
CA GLY A 26 -4.82 7.25 8.85
C GLY A 26 -3.52 6.48 8.99
N TRP A 27 -2.61 6.78 8.08
CA TRP A 27 -1.36 6.04 7.96
C TRP A 27 -0.46 6.19 9.20
N PHE A 28 -0.27 7.42 9.71
CA PHE A 28 0.59 7.66 10.87
C PHE A 28 0.13 6.96 12.15
N SER A 29 -1.19 6.89 12.41
CA SER A 29 -1.69 6.17 13.59
C SER A 29 -1.52 4.67 13.41
N TYR A 30 -1.86 4.15 12.23
CA TYR A 30 -1.72 2.72 11.92
C TYR A 30 -0.29 2.22 12.17
N GLU A 31 0.72 2.93 11.66
CA GLU A 31 2.12 2.53 11.86
C GLU A 31 2.55 2.57 13.33
N LYS A 32 2.13 3.61 14.07
CA LYS A 32 2.45 3.73 15.51
C LYS A 32 1.78 2.65 16.34
N ASP A 33 0.52 2.32 16.05
CA ASP A 33 -0.21 1.25 16.74
C ASP A 33 0.47 -0.11 16.52
N PHE A 34 0.96 -0.39 15.30
CA PHE A 34 1.72 -1.60 15.01
C PHE A 34 3.12 -1.60 15.66
N GLU A 35 3.81 -0.47 15.67
CA GLU A 35 5.10 -0.32 16.36
C GLU A 35 4.96 -0.53 17.88
N GLU A 36 3.89 0.00 18.48
CA GLU A 36 3.55 -0.24 19.88
C GLU A 36 3.25 -1.71 20.13
N ALA A 37 2.44 -2.35 19.29
CA ALA A 37 2.15 -3.79 19.40
C ALA A 37 3.42 -4.65 19.30
N VAL A 38 4.34 -4.32 18.40
CA VAL A 38 5.64 -5.00 18.31
C VAL A 38 6.48 -4.77 19.58
N SER A 39 6.47 -3.55 20.12
CA SER A 39 7.18 -3.21 21.37
C SER A 39 6.58 -3.90 22.60
N ASN A 40 5.29 -4.23 22.55
CA ASN A 40 4.56 -4.99 23.56
C ASN A 40 4.66 -6.51 23.35
N ASN A 41 5.62 -6.98 22.54
CA ASN A 41 5.91 -8.40 22.29
C ASN A 41 4.72 -9.20 21.73
N TYR A 42 3.80 -8.56 21.00
CA TYR A 42 2.81 -9.30 20.23
C TYR A 42 3.50 -10.12 19.14
N ASN A 43 2.97 -11.32 18.87
CA ASN A 43 3.51 -12.18 17.81
C ASN A 43 3.10 -11.62 16.44
N ILE A 44 3.94 -10.74 15.89
CA ILE A 44 3.71 -10.01 14.64
C ILE A 44 4.94 -10.13 13.75
N HIS A 45 4.73 -10.50 12.49
CA HIS A 45 5.76 -10.44 11.46
C HIS A 45 5.67 -9.11 10.70
N VAL A 46 6.69 -8.26 10.87
CA VAL A 46 6.76 -6.97 10.17
C VAL A 46 7.48 -7.13 8.83
N LEU A 47 6.81 -6.67 7.76
CA LEU A 47 7.31 -6.69 6.39
C LEU A 47 7.05 -5.34 5.74
N TYR A 48 8.05 -4.84 5.02
CA TYR A 48 7.96 -3.60 4.25
C TYR A 48 7.88 -3.91 2.76
N PHE A 49 7.01 -3.19 2.05
CA PHE A 49 6.82 -3.38 0.61
C PHE A 49 8.13 -3.17 -0.16
N GLU A 50 8.93 -2.19 0.25
CA GLU A 50 10.22 -1.83 -0.36
C GLU A 50 11.22 -2.99 -0.25
N ASN A 51 11.32 -3.60 0.93
CA ASN A 51 12.19 -4.75 1.16
C ASN A 51 11.72 -5.96 0.36
N LEU A 52 10.41 -6.22 0.34
CA LEU A 52 9.83 -7.31 -0.44
C LEU A 52 10.08 -7.12 -1.93
N LYS A 53 10.00 -5.89 -2.42
CA LYS A 53 10.23 -5.57 -3.84
C LYS A 53 11.71 -5.71 -4.21
N ARG A 54 12.64 -5.26 -3.36
CA ARG A 54 14.09 -5.35 -3.61
C ARG A 54 14.63 -6.77 -3.45
N ASN A 55 14.21 -7.47 -2.39
CA ASN A 55 14.76 -8.76 -1.98
C ASN A 55 13.64 -9.78 -1.67
N PRO A 56 12.79 -10.15 -2.65
CA PRO A 56 11.60 -10.96 -2.38
C PRO A 56 11.92 -12.32 -1.76
N MET A 57 12.97 -12.99 -2.23
CA MET A 57 13.41 -14.28 -1.68
C MET A 57 13.76 -14.19 -0.19
N VAL A 58 14.40 -13.09 0.23
CA VAL A 58 14.82 -12.87 1.62
C VAL A 58 13.60 -12.67 2.51
N GLU A 59 12.66 -11.82 2.09
CA GLU A 59 11.44 -11.54 2.86
C GLU A 59 10.51 -12.75 2.93
N ILE A 60 10.35 -13.50 1.83
CA ILE A 60 9.55 -14.74 1.82
C ILE A 60 10.19 -15.79 2.74
N LYS A 61 11.52 -15.89 2.75
CA LYS A 61 12.23 -16.76 3.68
C LYS A 61 11.98 -16.37 5.14
N ARG A 62 12.11 -15.08 5.48
CA ARG A 62 11.81 -14.56 6.83
C ARG A 62 10.37 -14.86 7.25
N LEU A 63 9.41 -14.75 6.34
CA LEU A 63 8.01 -15.12 6.60
C LEU A 63 7.87 -16.63 6.84
N ALA A 64 8.54 -17.46 6.04
CA ALA A 64 8.51 -18.91 6.21
C ALA A 64 9.15 -19.36 7.55
N GLU A 65 10.25 -18.72 7.96
CA GLU A 65 10.87 -18.90 9.29
C GLU A 65 9.88 -18.55 10.41
N TYR A 66 9.21 -17.39 10.29
CA TYR A 66 8.21 -16.94 11.25
C TYR A 66 7.01 -17.90 11.36
N LEU A 67 6.51 -18.40 10.23
CA LEU A 67 5.42 -19.37 10.17
C LEU A 67 5.85 -20.81 10.51
N GLN A 68 7.15 -21.05 10.74
CA GLN A 68 7.72 -22.36 11.04
C GLN A 68 7.43 -23.41 9.96
N VAL A 69 7.40 -23.00 8.69
CA VAL A 69 7.16 -23.90 7.56
C VAL A 69 8.48 -24.30 6.87
N PRO A 70 8.57 -25.51 6.29
CA PRO A 70 9.78 -25.96 5.60
C PRO A 70 10.19 -25.05 4.44
N GLN A 71 11.48 -24.68 4.41
CA GLN A 71 12.05 -23.76 3.42
C GLN A 71 12.89 -24.51 2.38
N SER A 72 12.24 -25.31 1.53
CA SER A 72 12.98 -25.82 0.37
C SER A 72 13.30 -24.66 -0.59
N THR A 73 14.53 -24.59 -1.07
CA THR A 73 14.96 -23.56 -2.03
C THR A 73 14.04 -23.53 -3.26
N LYS A 74 13.62 -24.71 -3.72
CA LYS A 74 12.66 -24.87 -4.81
C LYS A 74 11.33 -24.18 -4.52
N LEU A 75 10.72 -24.42 -3.36
CA LEU A 75 9.45 -23.81 -2.96
C LEU A 75 9.57 -22.28 -2.86
N LEU A 76 10.65 -21.76 -2.29
CA LEU A 76 10.88 -20.31 -2.19
C LEU A 76 10.97 -19.66 -3.57
N HIS A 77 11.65 -20.30 -4.52
CA HIS A 77 11.71 -19.84 -5.92
C HIS A 77 10.34 -19.88 -6.60
N GLU A 78 9.59 -20.97 -6.43
CA GLU A 78 8.24 -21.12 -7.02
C GLU A 78 7.27 -20.06 -6.49
N ILE A 79 7.28 -19.79 -5.18
CA ILE A 79 6.47 -18.74 -4.57
C ILE A 79 6.88 -17.38 -5.11
N THR A 80 8.18 -17.06 -5.10
CA THR A 80 8.68 -15.76 -5.58
C THR A 80 8.29 -15.49 -7.02
N ASP A 81 8.41 -16.49 -7.88
CA ASP A 81 8.06 -16.39 -9.30
C ASP A 81 6.54 -16.26 -9.49
N SER A 82 5.75 -17.07 -8.77
CA SER A 82 4.28 -17.04 -8.81
C SER A 82 3.69 -15.72 -8.30
N CYS A 83 4.29 -15.16 -7.24
CA CYS A 83 3.92 -13.88 -6.64
C CYS A 83 4.58 -12.67 -7.32
N SER A 84 5.30 -12.86 -8.43
CA SER A 84 5.87 -11.74 -9.17
C SER A 84 4.77 -10.81 -9.69
N PHE A 85 5.04 -9.50 -9.69
CA PHE A 85 4.06 -8.48 -10.07
C PHE A 85 3.44 -8.75 -11.45
N ASN A 86 4.26 -9.16 -12.43
CA ASN A 86 3.78 -9.45 -13.79
C ASN A 86 2.83 -10.65 -13.83
N LYS A 87 3.10 -11.70 -13.04
CA LYS A 87 2.19 -12.86 -12.98
C LYS A 87 0.91 -12.54 -12.25
N LEU A 88 0.99 -11.84 -11.12
CA LEU A 88 -0.20 -11.40 -10.38
C LEU A 88 -1.08 -10.46 -11.21
N LYS A 89 -0.46 -9.49 -11.93
CA LYS A 89 -1.16 -8.60 -12.85
C LYS A 89 -1.83 -9.36 -13.98
N ARG A 90 -1.12 -10.29 -14.64
CA ARG A 90 -1.71 -11.14 -15.69
C ARG A 90 -2.86 -11.98 -15.15
N ALA A 91 -2.72 -12.54 -13.95
CA ALA A 91 -3.80 -13.30 -13.32
C ALA A 91 -5.04 -12.41 -13.11
N ASP A 92 -4.89 -11.19 -12.58
CA ASP A 92 -5.99 -10.20 -12.45
C ASP A 92 -6.61 -9.82 -13.79
N ASP A 93 -5.79 -9.57 -14.82
CA ASP A 93 -6.26 -9.20 -16.15
C ASP A 93 -7.11 -10.31 -16.80
N THR A 94 -6.82 -11.58 -16.49
CA THR A 94 -7.56 -12.74 -16.99
C THR A 94 -8.82 -13.08 -16.21
N LEU A 95 -9.09 -12.42 -15.07
CA LEU A 95 -10.32 -12.65 -14.31
C LEU A 95 -11.53 -12.15 -15.10
N LYS A 96 -12.50 -13.05 -15.32
CA LYS A 96 -13.78 -12.72 -15.97
C LYS A 96 -14.60 -11.70 -15.18
N GLU A 97 -14.49 -11.73 -13.85
CA GLU A 97 -15.21 -10.83 -12.94
C GLU A 97 -14.31 -9.73 -12.37
N LYS A 98 -14.13 -8.65 -13.15
CA LYS A 98 -13.39 -7.46 -12.69
C LYS A 98 -14.11 -6.65 -11.60
N ASN A 99 -15.36 -6.99 -11.30
CA ASN A 99 -16.21 -6.26 -10.34
C ASN A 99 -15.92 -6.60 -8.87
N LYS A 100 -15.16 -7.66 -8.57
CA LYS A 100 -14.91 -8.12 -7.18
C LYS A 100 -14.30 -7.04 -6.28
N TYR A 101 -13.40 -6.22 -6.83
CA TYR A 101 -12.69 -5.18 -6.07
C TYR A 101 -13.34 -3.80 -6.16
N LYS A 102 -14.40 -3.63 -6.97
CA LYS A 102 -15.06 -2.32 -7.14
C LYS A 102 -15.54 -1.75 -5.80
N LYS A 103 -16.11 -2.58 -4.92
CA LYS A 103 -16.56 -2.14 -3.59
C LYS A 103 -15.43 -1.59 -2.71
N ILE A 104 -14.22 -2.15 -2.80
CA ILE A 104 -13.04 -1.68 -2.07
C ILE A 104 -12.57 -0.33 -2.64
N VAL A 105 -12.53 -0.20 -3.96
CA VAL A 105 -12.12 1.04 -4.65
C VAL A 105 -13.11 2.19 -4.41
N VAL A 106 -14.41 1.88 -4.34
CA VAL A 106 -15.47 2.87 -4.10
C VAL A 106 -15.44 3.41 -2.67
N GLY A 107 -15.19 2.56 -1.67
CA GLY A 107 -15.10 2.98 -0.27
C GLY A 107 -13.96 3.97 0.02
N ALA A 108 -12.92 4.00 -0.83
CA ALA A 108 -11.80 4.93 -0.73
C ALA A 108 -12.04 6.26 -1.46
N ASN A 109 -13.14 6.41 -2.20
CA ASN A 109 -13.40 7.56 -3.06
C ASN A 109 -14.58 8.40 -2.53
N PRO A 110 -14.32 9.62 -2.01
CA PRO A 110 -15.35 10.50 -1.49
C PRO A 110 -16.43 10.91 -2.52
N LYS A 111 -16.12 10.88 -3.82
CA LYS A 111 -17.05 11.27 -4.89
C LYS A 111 -18.02 10.15 -5.30
N PHE A 112 -17.77 8.91 -4.91
CA PHE A 112 -18.59 7.75 -5.32
C PHE A 112 -19.33 7.07 -4.17
N GLU A 113 -19.53 7.78 -3.06
CA GLU A 113 -20.26 7.29 -1.88
C GLU A 113 -21.64 6.75 -2.31
N GLY A 114 -21.74 5.43 -2.49
CA GLY A 114 -22.98 4.71 -2.81
C GLY A 114 -23.19 4.25 -4.26
N ASP A 115 -22.40 4.65 -5.26
CA ASP A 115 -22.64 4.28 -6.67
C ASP A 115 -21.46 3.53 -7.31
N VAL A 116 -21.36 2.24 -6.97
CA VAL A 116 -20.30 1.31 -7.38
C VAL A 116 -20.24 1.11 -8.90
N ASP A 117 -21.36 1.34 -9.59
CA ASP A 117 -21.50 1.07 -11.03
C ASP A 117 -20.89 2.17 -11.90
N LYS A 118 -20.74 3.39 -11.37
CA LYS A 118 -20.09 4.52 -12.07
C LYS A 118 -18.56 4.49 -12.04
N VAL A 119 -17.95 3.61 -11.24
CA VAL A 119 -16.49 3.50 -11.17
C VAL A 119 -15.96 2.63 -12.32
N GLN A 120 -15.25 3.27 -13.26
CA GLN A 120 -14.43 2.56 -14.23
C GLN A 120 -13.21 1.96 -13.53
N TYR A 121 -13.24 0.63 -13.40
CA TYR A 121 -12.15 -0.15 -12.85
C TYR A 121 -11.23 -0.63 -13.98
N ASN A 122 -10.04 -0.05 -14.07
CA ASN A 122 -9.10 -0.39 -15.13
C ASN A 122 -8.27 -1.65 -14.78
N SER A 123 -7.67 -1.71 -13.58
CA SER A 123 -6.89 -2.87 -13.08
C SER A 123 -6.58 -2.70 -11.59
N PHE A 124 -6.46 -3.79 -10.83
CA PHE A 124 -5.97 -3.75 -9.44
C PHE A 124 -4.48 -3.42 -9.40
N PHE A 125 -3.73 -4.02 -10.33
CA PHE A 125 -2.28 -3.99 -10.38
C PHE A 125 -1.81 -2.85 -11.29
N ARG A 126 -1.67 -1.66 -10.69
CA ARG A 126 -1.30 -0.43 -11.42
C ARG A 126 0.12 -0.47 -11.97
N LYS A 127 1.13 -0.21 -11.12
CA LYS A 127 2.56 -0.20 -11.50
C LYS A 127 3.44 -1.12 -10.64
N GLY A 128 3.17 -1.21 -9.34
CA GLY A 128 3.91 -2.07 -8.42
C GLY A 128 5.39 -1.69 -8.29
N GLU A 129 5.69 -0.40 -8.32
CA GLU A 129 7.03 0.17 -8.25
C GLU A 129 7.17 1.04 -6.99
N ILE A 130 8.41 1.14 -6.48
CA ILE A 130 8.75 2.07 -5.41
C ILE A 130 8.96 3.45 -6.05
N GLY A 131 8.44 4.49 -5.42
CA GLY A 131 8.72 5.87 -5.80
C GLY A 131 7.83 6.51 -6.85
N ASP A 132 6.75 5.84 -7.24
CA ASP A 132 5.78 6.46 -8.15
C ASP A 132 5.13 7.72 -7.58
N TRP A 133 5.18 7.94 -6.26
CA TRP A 133 4.69 9.19 -5.62
C TRP A 133 5.34 10.44 -6.22
N LYS A 134 6.59 10.35 -6.71
CA LYS A 134 7.32 11.43 -7.39
C LYS A 134 6.63 11.92 -8.67
N ASN A 135 5.83 11.06 -9.29
CA ASN A 135 5.07 11.42 -10.50
C ASN A 135 3.74 12.12 -10.19
N HIS A 136 3.32 12.20 -8.91
CA HIS A 136 2.03 12.75 -8.51
C HIS A 136 2.14 13.95 -7.56
N PHE A 137 3.10 13.91 -6.64
CA PHE A 137 3.29 14.97 -5.68
C PHE A 137 3.81 16.24 -6.35
N THR A 138 3.12 17.36 -6.12
CA THR A 138 3.74 18.67 -6.35
C THR A 138 4.83 18.92 -5.30
N VAL A 139 5.78 19.81 -5.60
CA VAL A 139 6.84 20.20 -4.65
C VAL A 139 6.25 20.64 -3.31
N ARG A 140 5.21 21.48 -3.34
CA ARG A 140 4.53 21.95 -2.13
C ARG A 140 3.86 20.83 -1.32
N GLN A 141 3.26 19.84 -2.00
CA GLN A 141 2.69 18.67 -1.31
C GLN A 141 3.78 17.80 -0.69
N ASN A 142 4.92 17.64 -1.38
CA ASN A 142 6.06 16.91 -0.84
C ASN A 142 6.62 17.58 0.42
N GLU A 143 6.91 18.88 0.36
CA GLU A 143 7.40 19.64 1.52
C GLU A 143 6.45 19.55 2.72
N ARG A 144 5.14 19.65 2.47
CA ARG A 144 4.12 19.50 3.51
C ARG A 144 4.11 18.08 4.09
N PHE A 145 4.19 17.05 3.25
CA PHE A 145 4.25 15.66 3.70
C PHE A 145 5.51 15.42 4.54
N ASP A 146 6.68 15.90 4.09
CA ASP A 146 7.94 15.78 4.82
C ASP A 146 7.88 16.45 6.20
N GLU A 147 7.23 17.61 6.29
CA GLU A 147 6.98 18.28 7.56
C GLU A 147 6.07 17.47 8.49
N LEU A 148 4.96 16.94 7.95
CA LEU A 148 4.03 16.10 8.71
C LEU A 148 4.70 14.81 9.17
N TYR A 149 5.44 14.14 8.29
CA TYR A 149 6.17 12.91 8.59
C TYR A 149 7.16 13.13 9.72
N ARG A 150 8.00 14.16 9.63
CA ARG A 150 8.97 14.50 10.67
C ARG A 150 8.31 14.79 12.01
N LYS A 151 7.16 15.46 12.02
CA LYS A 151 6.42 15.77 13.26
C LYS A 151 5.73 14.54 13.85
N GLN A 152 5.15 13.69 13.03
CA GLN A 152 4.33 12.56 13.47
C GLN A 152 5.14 11.31 13.81
N MET A 153 6.31 11.15 13.20
CA MET A 153 7.16 9.96 13.28
C MET A 153 8.50 10.23 13.97
N VAL A 154 8.66 11.35 14.69
CA VAL A 154 9.93 11.74 15.34
C VAL A 154 10.47 10.68 16.31
N ASP A 155 9.58 10.02 17.05
CA ASP A 155 9.93 8.99 18.03
C ASP A 155 9.82 7.56 17.48
N SER A 156 9.44 7.43 16.21
CA SER A 156 9.29 6.14 15.56
C SER A 156 10.64 5.59 15.10
N LYS A 157 10.83 4.28 15.29
CA LYS A 157 11.98 3.52 14.78
C LYS A 157 11.69 2.96 13.38
N LEU A 158 10.50 3.22 12.85
CA LEU A 158 10.08 2.83 11.51
C LEU A 158 11.03 3.42 10.46
N THR A 159 11.65 2.55 9.68
CA THR A 159 12.54 2.95 8.58
C THR A 159 11.88 2.62 7.25
N ILE A 160 11.29 3.62 6.59
CA ILE A 160 10.69 3.48 5.26
C ILE A 160 11.55 4.18 4.23
N TYR A 161 11.75 3.51 3.10
CA TYR A 161 12.51 4.05 1.98
C TYR A 161 11.56 4.61 0.91
N PHE A 162 11.27 5.91 1.01
CA PHE A 162 10.53 6.64 -0.03
C PHE A 162 11.46 6.92 -1.23
N GLU A 163 11.69 5.93 -2.09
CA GLU A 163 12.45 6.15 -3.34
C GLU A 163 11.65 6.86 -4.42
#